data_AF-A0A3D4WKQ1-F1
#
_entry.id   AF-A0A3D4WKQ1-F1
#
_cell.length_a   1.000
_cell.length_b   1.000
_cell.length_c   1.000
_cell.angle_alpha   90.00
_cell.angle_beta   90.00
_cell.angle_gamma   90.00
#
_symmetry.space_group_name_H-M   'P 1'
#
loop_
_entity.id
_entity.type
_entity.pdbx_description
1 polymer ?
#
loop_
_entity_poly.entity_id
_entity_poly.type
_entity_poly.pdbx_seq_one_letter_code
_entity_poly.pdbx_strand_id
1 'polypeptide(L)' 'MVPYAVAGIIAFALAGLGIWIAGGPGRWVQICVAGVLWGLVGLAAMIRHDRNRRSR' A
#
# COMPACT_ATOMS: atom_id res chain seq x y z
N MET A 1 -11.66 -6.86 4.73
CA MET A 1 -10.77 -5.71 5.04
C MET A 1 -9.55 -5.66 4.12
N VAL A 2 -9.00 -6.83 3.75
CA VAL A 2 -7.98 -7.00 2.70
C VAL A 2 -8.22 -6.14 1.43
N PRO A 3 -9.45 -6.03 0.87
CA PRO A 3 -9.68 -5.23 -0.34
C PRO A 3 -9.38 -3.74 -0.15
N TYR A 4 -9.67 -3.20 1.04
CA TYR A 4 -9.40 -1.80 1.37
C TYR A 4 -7.90 -1.52 1.50
N ALA A 5 -7.16 -2.44 2.14
CA ALA A 5 -5.71 -2.35 2.22
C ALA A 5 -5.06 -2.40 0.83
N VAL A 6 -5.53 -3.29 -0.05
CA VAL A 6 -5.08 -3.37 -1.44
C VAL A 6 -5.38 -2.07 -2.20
N ALA A 7 -6.58 -1.52 -2.05
CA ALA A 7 -6.96 -0.25 -2.68
C ALA A 7 -6.04 0.91 -2.26
N GLY A 8 -5.70 1.01 -0.97
CA GLY A 8 -4.78 2.03 -0.46
C GLY A 8 -3.36 1.88 -1.01
N ILE A 9 -2.85 0.65 -1.10
CA ILE A 9 -1.53 0.35 -1.69
C ILE A 9 -1.50 0.76 -3.16
N ILE A 10 -2.53 0.40 -3.93
CA ILE A 10 -2.63 0.73 -5.36
C ILE A 10 -2.72 2.24 -5.54
N ALA A 11 -3.53 2.93 -4.74
CA ALA A 11 -3.65 4.39 -4.81
C ALA A 11 -2.31 5.09 -4.58
N PHE A 12 -1.54 4.66 -3.56
CA PHE A 12 -0.21 5.21 -3.29
C PHE A 12 0.81 4.87 -4.37
N ALA A 13 0.76 3.67 -4.94
CA ALA A 13 1.62 3.27 -6.04
C ALA A 13 1.36 4.12 -7.30
N LEU A 14 0.09 4.33 -7.64
CA LEU A 14 -0.31 5.15 -8.79
C LEU A 14 0.04 6.63 -8.57
N ALA A 15 -0.17 7.17 -7.37
CA ALA A 15 0.21 8.53 -7.04
C ALA A 15 1.74 8.73 -7.14
N GLY A 16 2.53 7.81 -6.59
CA GLY A 16 3.99 7.86 -6.67
C GLY A 16 4.50 7.76 -8.10
N LEU A 17 3.91 6.86 -8.91
CA LEU A 17 4.23 6.72 -10.32
C LEU A 17 3.90 7.99 -11.12
N GLY A 18 2.72 8.59 -10.89
CA GLY A 18 2.33 9.84 -11.53
C GLY A 18 3.28 10.99 -11.19
N ILE A 19 3.67 11.12 -9.93
CA ILE A 19 4.61 12.15 -9.47
C ILE A 19 6.00 11.93 -10.10
N TRP A 20 6.44 10.67 -10.19
CA TRP A 20 7.73 10.33 -10.78
C TRP A 20 7.78 10.66 -12.29
N ILE A 21 6.74 10.28 -13.04
CA ILE A 21 6.64 10.59 -14.47
C ILE A 21 6.54 12.10 -14.72
N ALA A 22 5.84 12.84 -13.84
CA ALA A 22 5.71 14.29 -13.94
C ALA A 22 6.99 15.06 -13.55
N GLY A 23 8.09 14.38 -13.17
CA GLY A 23 9.31 15.03 -12.70
C GLY A 23 9.11 15.77 -11.37
N GLY A 24 8.11 15.37 -10.58
CA GLY A 24 7.78 16.00 -9.31
C GLY A 24 8.86 15.80 -8.24
N PRO A 25 8.78 16.52 -7.11
CA PRO A 25 9.82 16.49 -6.10
C PRO A 25 9.98 15.09 -5.50
N GLY A 26 11.23 14.58 -5.45
CA GLY A 26 11.52 13.22 -4.99
C GLY A 26 11.01 12.90 -3.57
N ARG A 27 10.84 13.91 -2.71
CA ARG A 27 10.24 13.75 -1.37
C ARG A 27 8.82 13.20 -1.43
N TRP A 28 8.03 13.60 -2.42
CA TRP A 28 6.67 13.07 -2.60
C TRP A 28 6.67 11.62 -3.05
N VAL A 29 7.60 11.24 -3.93
CA VAL A 29 7.81 9.83 -4.32
C VAL A 29 8.20 8.99 -3.11
N GLN A 30 9.09 9.49 -2.25
CA GLN A 30 9.47 8.82 -1.00
C GLN A 30 8.27 8.61 -0.05
N ILE A 31 7.40 9.61 0.09
CA ILE A 31 6.16 9.48 0.86
C ILE A 31 5.26 8.40 0.26
N CYS A 32 5.12 8.38 -1.08
CA CYS A 32 4.32 7.36 -1.74
C CYS A 32 4.88 5.95 -1.54
N VAL A 33 6.20 5.79 -1.64
CA VAL A 33 6.87 4.52 -1.35
C VAL A 33 6.68 4.11 0.11
N ALA A 34 6.80 5.03 1.06
CA ALA A 34 6.54 4.75 2.47
C ALA A 34 5.09 4.29 2.71
N GLY A 35 4.12 4.91 2.03
CA GLY A 35 2.71 4.51 2.06
C GLY A 35 2.48 3.09 1.51
N VAL A 36 3.13 2.74 0.40
CA VAL A 36 3.09 1.38 -0.16
C VAL A 36 3.69 0.36 0.81
N LEU A 37 4.87 0.65 1.38
CA LEU A 37 5.54 -0.24 2.33
C LEU A 37 4.70 -0.49 3.59
N TRP A 38 4.16 0.57 4.19
CA TRP A 38 3.26 0.44 5.34
C TRP A 38 1.95 -0.28 4.99
N GLY A 39 1.40 -0.04 3.79
CA GLY A 39 0.24 -0.75 3.29
C GLY A 39 0.49 -2.26 3.16
N LEU A 40 1.65 -2.68 2.65
CA LEU A 40 2.03 -4.09 2.56
C LEU A 40 2.15 -4.76 3.93
N VAL A 41 2.71 -4.07 4.93
CA VAL A 41 2.76 -4.56 6.32
C VAL A 41 1.36 -4.75 6.88
N GLY A 42 0.47 -3.76 6.69
CA GLY A 42 -0.94 -3.86 7.11
C GLY A 42 -1.70 -4.98 6.40
N LEU A 43 -1.44 -5.16 5.10
CA LEU A 43 -2.03 -6.24 4.29
C LEU A 43 -1.58 -7.62 4.80
N ALA A 44 -0.30 -7.80 5.09
CA ALA A 44 0.22 -9.06 5.64
C ALA A 44 -0.43 -9.40 6.99
N ALA A 45 -0.63 -8.41 7.86
CA ALA A 45 -1.34 -8.59 9.13
C ALA A 45 -2.80 -9.02 8.91
N MET A 46 -3.50 -8.39 7.95
CA MET A 46 -4.88 -8.76 7.61
C MET A 46 -4.98 -10.16 7.00
N ILE A 47 -4.08 -10.54 6.10
CA ILE A 47 -4.04 -11.89 5.51
C ILE A 47 -3.83 -12.94 6.60
N ARG A 48 -2.93 -12.67 7.55
CA ARG A 48 -2.70 -13.56 8.70
C ARG A 48 -3.94 -13.68 9.58
N HIS A 49 -4.63 -12.57 9.83
CA HIS A 49 -5.87 -12.57 10.60
C HIS A 49 -6.98 -13.38 9.92
N ASP A 50 -7.18 -13.21 8.61
CA ASP A 50 -8.18 -13.95 7.83
C ASP A 50 -7.88 -15.45 7.76
N ARG A 51 -6.59 -15.82 7.59
CA ARG A 51 -6.16 -17.22 7.65
C ARG A 51 -6.49 -17.88 8.99
N ASN A 52 -6.30 -17.15 10.09
CA ASN A 52 -6.59 -17.66 11.42
C ASN A 52 -8.09 -17.77 11.71
N ARG A 53 -8.92 -16.93 11.08
CA ARG A 53 -10.39 -17.05 11.12
C ARG A 53 -10.92 -18.23 10.32
N ARG A 54 -10.34 -18.50 9.14
CA ARG A 54 -10.79 -19.58 8.23
C ARG A 54 -10.41 -20.99 8.71
N SER A 55 -9.56 -21.09 9.73
CA SER A 55 -9.07 -22.34 10.32
C SER A 55 -9.86 -22.80 11.55
N ARG A 56 -10.83 -22.01 12.04
CA ARG A 56 -11.78 -22.40 13.08
C ARG A 56 -13.15 -22.62 12.46
#